data_AF-A0A7S1TD56-F1
#
_entry.id   AF-A0A7S1TD56-F1
#
_cell.length_a   1.000
_cell.length_b   1.000
_cell.length_c   1.000
_cell.angle_alpha   90.00
_cell.angle_beta   90.00
_cell.angle_gamma   90.00
#
_symmetry.space_group_name_H-M   'P 1'
#
loop_
_entity.id
_entity.type
_entity.pdbx_description
1 polymer ?
#
loop_
_entity_poly.entity_id
_entity_poly.type
_entity_poly.pdbx_seq_one_letter_code
_entity_poly.pdbx_strand_id
1 'polypeptide(L)'
;TVVSLKVDSVPFYLQWIDTPGYGDQVDVRQGFHHIVNYIDKLYERAMEVEMAAVREENRAFEHLGVDVILYFISPHRLKELDLAMLRMLKGKAAIIPILSKADTMTTDELRVFRREVSTRLREQGIETFREPMAIIASPYVVKNAQGESVIGREYSWGVSQCERDSDLPALRRVLIAEGLQELQRSRRRYYEAFRAKKMREMRGNLPSRMFGFALRTALQTLVLAGAVYALHQGAERTGLYEKLDQLR
;
A
#
# COMPACT_ATOMS: atom_id res chain seq x y z
N THR A 1 -2.87 10.96 7.05
CA THR A 1 -3.73 10.91 8.27
C THR A 1 -4.13 9.48 8.55
N VAL A 2 -4.06 9.03 9.80
CA VAL A 2 -4.54 7.69 10.20
C VAL A 2 -5.91 7.86 10.86
N VAL A 3 -6.88 7.08 10.41
CA VAL A 3 -8.26 7.06 10.90
C VAL A 3 -8.56 5.65 11.38
N SER A 4 -9.06 5.52 12.61
CA SER A 4 -9.60 4.26 13.12
C SER A 4 -11.11 4.28 12.96
N LEU A 5 -11.65 3.26 12.30
CA LEU A 5 -13.08 3.02 12.12
C LEU A 5 -13.44 1.65 12.69
N LYS A 6 -14.68 1.49 13.16
CA LYS A 6 -15.22 0.16 13.53
C LYS A 6 -16.08 -0.34 12.39
N VAL A 7 -15.68 -1.44 11.77
CA VAL A 7 -16.45 -2.15 10.74
C VAL A 7 -16.94 -3.44 11.38
N ASP A 8 -18.25 -3.60 11.55
CA ASP A 8 -18.86 -4.78 12.18
C ASP A 8 -18.22 -5.16 13.53
N SER A 9 -17.93 -4.14 14.36
CA SER A 9 -17.25 -4.26 15.66
C SER A 9 -15.76 -4.65 15.62
N VAL A 10 -15.17 -4.80 14.43
CA VAL A 10 -13.73 -5.00 14.26
C VAL A 10 -13.05 -3.63 14.06
N PRO A 11 -11.97 -3.32 14.81
CA PRO A 11 -11.20 -2.11 14.58
C PRO A 11 -10.47 -2.19 13.23
N PHE A 12 -10.71 -1.21 12.37
CA PHE A 12 -10.11 -1.04 11.06
C PHE A 12 -9.28 0.24 11.06
N TYR A 13 -8.01 0.13 10.69
CA TYR A 13 -7.09 1.26 10.60
C TYR A 13 -6.87 1.63 9.15
N LEU A 14 -7.24 2.86 8.80
CA LEU A 14 -7.09 3.41 7.46
C LEU A 14 -6.06 4.53 7.48
N GLN A 15 -5.04 4.44 6.62
CA GLN A 15 -4.08 5.51 6.43
C GLN A 15 -4.25 6.11 5.04
N TRP A 16 -4.61 7.39 5.00
CA TRP A 16 -4.65 8.17 3.77
C TRP A 16 -3.31 8.85 3.54
N ILE A 17 -2.79 8.64 2.33
CA ILE A 17 -1.60 9.30 1.80
C ILE A 17 -2.10 10.16 0.65
N ASP A 18 -2.11 11.47 0.87
CA ASP A 18 -2.44 12.42 -0.20
C ASP A 18 -1.19 12.74 -1.01
N THR A 19 -1.36 12.97 -2.30
CA THR A 19 -0.28 13.28 -3.22
C THR A 19 -0.51 14.63 -3.87
N PRO A 20 0.51 15.49 -4.02
CA PRO A 20 0.36 16.72 -4.76
C PRO A 20 -0.09 16.42 -6.19
N GLY A 21 -0.98 17.27 -6.72
CA GLY A 21 -1.40 17.18 -8.11
C GLY A 21 -0.22 17.36 -9.06
N TYR A 22 -0.15 16.52 -10.09
CA TYR A 22 0.81 16.65 -11.19
C TYR A 22 0.02 16.96 -12.47
N GLY A 23 0.47 17.95 -13.25
CA GLY A 23 -0.21 18.37 -14.47
C GLY A 23 -0.20 19.87 -14.74
N ASP A 24 -0.05 20.69 -13.69
CA ASP A 24 0.00 22.15 -13.80
C ASP A 24 1.44 22.71 -13.80
N GLN A 25 2.43 21.86 -13.52
CA GLN A 25 3.85 22.21 -13.48
C GLN A 25 4.50 22.02 -14.85
N VAL A 26 5.48 22.88 -15.16
CA VAL A 26 6.27 22.81 -16.40
C VAL A 26 7.08 21.51 -16.48
N ASP A 27 7.62 21.04 -15.34
CA ASP A 27 8.32 19.75 -15.25
C ASP A 27 7.48 18.70 -14.50
N VAL A 28 6.75 17.90 -15.26
CA VAL A 28 5.89 16.85 -14.70
C VAL A 28 6.70 15.60 -14.26
N ARG A 29 7.94 15.43 -14.74
CA ARG A 29 8.75 14.24 -14.44
C ARG A 29 9.17 14.23 -12.97
N GLN A 30 9.51 15.40 -12.42
CA GLN A 30 9.87 15.53 -11.01
C GLN A 30 8.73 15.10 -10.08
N GLY A 31 7.49 15.46 -10.43
CA GLY A 31 6.28 15.05 -9.69
C GLY A 31 6.11 13.53 -9.65
N PHE A 32 6.32 12.85 -10.79
CA PHE A 32 6.25 11.38 -10.86
C PHE A 32 7.27 10.69 -9.96
N HIS A 33 8.52 11.16 -10.01
CA HIS A 33 9.59 10.61 -9.20
C HIS A 33 9.33 10.80 -7.71
N HIS A 34 8.72 11.91 -7.29
CA HIS A 34 8.40 12.13 -5.88
C HIS A 34 7.48 11.04 -5.32
N ILE A 35 6.40 10.73 -6.02
CA ILE A 35 5.40 9.72 -5.61
C ILE A 35 6.03 8.32 -5.63
N VAL A 36 6.77 7.98 -6.70
CA VAL A 36 7.42 6.68 -6.83
C VAL A 36 8.48 6.46 -5.74
N ASN A 37 9.34 7.46 -5.52
CA ASN A 37 10.38 7.39 -4.49
C ASN A 37 9.77 7.31 -3.08
N TYR A 38 8.61 7.92 -2.86
CA TYR A 38 7.90 7.78 -1.59
C TYR A 38 7.51 6.32 -1.34
N ILE A 39 6.94 5.62 -2.33
CA ILE A 39 6.58 4.20 -2.19
C ILE A 39 7.83 3.34 -1.99
N ASP A 40 8.89 3.58 -2.77
CA ASP A 40 10.15 2.83 -2.63
C ASP A 40 10.77 3.01 -1.25
N LYS A 41 10.74 4.22 -0.68
CA LYS A 41 11.18 4.48 0.69
C LYS A 41 10.35 3.75 1.75
N LEU A 42 9.06 3.53 1.53
CA LEU A 42 8.24 2.72 2.44
C LEU A 42 8.72 1.27 2.44
N TYR A 43 9.04 0.72 1.27
CA TYR A 43 9.61 -0.62 1.16
C TYR A 43 11.01 -0.73 1.75
N GLU A 44 11.86 0.29 1.55
CA GLU A 44 13.20 0.33 2.15
C GLU A 44 13.12 0.32 3.68
N ARG A 45 12.25 1.13 4.28
CA ARG A 45 12.02 1.13 5.74
C ARG A 45 11.54 -0.22 6.25
N ALA A 46 10.56 -0.83 5.56
CA ALA A 46 10.07 -2.16 5.92
C ALA A 46 11.21 -3.21 5.88
N MET A 47 12.09 -3.12 4.89
CA MET A 47 13.24 -4.00 4.75
C MET A 47 14.32 -3.77 5.83
N GLU A 48 14.62 -2.52 6.17
CA GLU A 48 15.55 -2.15 7.26
C GLU A 48 15.11 -2.74 8.60
N VAL A 49 13.81 -2.62 8.89
CA VAL A 49 13.18 -3.23 10.07
C VAL A 49 13.35 -4.75 10.05
N GLU A 50 13.02 -5.42 8.94
CA GLU A 50 13.15 -6.88 8.81
C GLU A 50 14.60 -7.37 9.00
N MET A 51 15.58 -6.57 8.61
CA MET A 51 17.00 -6.89 8.70
C MET A 51 17.62 -6.57 10.07
N ALA A 52 16.96 -5.78 10.91
CA ALA A 52 17.48 -5.39 12.22
C ALA A 52 17.66 -6.62 13.14
N ALA A 53 18.81 -6.70 13.82
CA ALA A 53 19.19 -7.84 14.66
C ALA A 53 18.34 -7.97 15.94
N VAL A 54 17.89 -6.84 16.50
CA VAL A 54 16.94 -6.80 17.62
C VAL A 54 15.53 -6.81 17.05
N ARG A 55 14.88 -7.97 17.14
CA ARG A 55 13.46 -8.13 16.80
C ARG A 55 12.65 -7.68 18.02
N GLU A 56 12.15 -6.46 18.00
CA GLU A 56 11.13 -6.06 18.98
C GLU A 56 9.88 -6.94 18.77
N GLU A 57 9.42 -7.59 19.83
CA GLU A 57 8.35 -8.60 19.80
C GLU A 57 6.97 -8.02 19.37
N ASN A 58 6.83 -6.69 19.26
CA ASN A 58 5.57 -5.99 18.96
C ASN A 58 5.37 -5.55 17.49
N ARG A 59 6.18 -6.03 16.54
CA ARG A 59 6.16 -5.58 15.12
C ARG A 59 5.00 -6.10 14.25
N ALA A 60 3.90 -6.56 14.83
CA ALA A 60 2.82 -7.24 14.09
C ALA A 60 2.04 -6.35 13.08
N PHE A 61 2.29 -5.03 13.05
CA PHE A 61 1.52 -4.07 12.24
C PHE A 61 2.36 -3.09 11.39
N GLU A 62 3.65 -3.33 11.22
CA GLU A 62 4.48 -2.37 10.48
C GLU A 62 4.23 -2.44 8.97
N HIS A 63 3.76 -1.32 8.43
CA HIS A 63 3.25 -1.12 7.08
C HIS A 63 4.23 -1.60 6.00
N LEU A 64 3.94 -2.76 5.37
CA LEU A 64 4.67 -3.32 4.22
C LEU A 64 4.46 -2.51 2.93
N GLY A 65 4.38 -1.18 3.02
CA GLY A 65 4.05 -0.27 1.92
C GLY A 65 2.56 -0.01 1.74
N VAL A 66 2.18 0.31 0.50
CA VAL A 66 0.83 0.77 0.13
C VAL A 66 -0.03 -0.42 -0.32
N ASP A 67 -1.22 -0.55 0.26
CA ASP A 67 -2.17 -1.61 -0.12
C ASP A 67 -2.81 -1.36 -1.50
N VAL A 68 -3.23 -0.12 -1.74
CA VAL A 68 -3.95 0.27 -2.97
C VAL A 68 -3.65 1.71 -3.34
N ILE A 69 -3.55 1.98 -4.64
CA ILE A 69 -3.49 3.32 -5.23
C ILE A 69 -4.81 3.57 -5.96
N LEU A 70 -5.54 4.58 -5.49
CA LEU A 70 -6.70 5.12 -6.19
C LEU A 70 -6.19 6.16 -7.19
N TYR A 71 -6.19 5.81 -8.48
CA TYR A 71 -5.65 6.68 -9.52
C TYR A 71 -6.76 7.46 -10.20
N PHE A 72 -6.82 8.77 -9.99
CA PHE A 72 -7.88 9.62 -10.54
C PHE A 72 -7.56 10.04 -11.98
N ILE A 73 -8.35 9.54 -12.93
CA ILE A 73 -8.31 9.90 -14.34
C ILE A 73 -9.26 11.07 -14.57
N SER A 74 -8.81 12.06 -15.34
CA SER A 74 -9.64 13.21 -15.74
C SER A 74 -10.86 12.75 -16.55
N PRO A 75 -12.02 13.40 -16.42
CA PRO A 75 -13.19 13.05 -17.23
C PRO A 75 -12.93 13.28 -18.73
N HIS A 76 -13.71 12.59 -19.57
CA HIS A 76 -13.73 12.65 -21.04
C HIS A 76 -12.46 12.20 -21.80
N ARG A 77 -11.27 12.27 -21.20
CA ARG A 77 -10.02 11.92 -21.89
C ARG A 77 -8.97 11.32 -20.97
N LEU A 78 -8.39 10.20 -21.41
CA LEU A 78 -7.18 9.63 -20.82
C LEU A 78 -5.94 10.35 -21.38
N LYS A 79 -5.14 10.96 -20.52
CA LYS A 79 -3.93 11.67 -20.97
C LYS A 79 -2.77 10.68 -21.11
N GLU A 80 -1.85 10.93 -22.04
CA GLU A 80 -0.60 10.16 -22.13
C GLU A 80 0.24 10.28 -20.86
N LEU A 81 0.13 11.42 -20.20
CA LEU A 81 0.71 11.65 -18.88
C LEU A 81 0.22 10.62 -17.86
N ASP A 82 -1.07 10.28 -17.90
CA ASP A 82 -1.64 9.31 -16.98
C ASP A 82 -1.06 7.92 -17.22
N LEU A 83 -0.95 7.54 -18.48
CA LEU A 83 -0.33 6.27 -18.88
C LEU A 83 1.15 6.22 -18.48
N ALA A 84 1.89 7.32 -18.60
CA ALA A 84 3.28 7.38 -18.15
C ALA A 84 3.40 7.15 -16.64
N MET A 85 2.56 7.82 -15.84
CA MET A 85 2.55 7.65 -14.39
C MET A 85 2.15 6.24 -13.97
N LEU A 86 1.09 5.69 -14.57
CA LEU A 86 0.62 4.34 -14.30
C LEU A 86 1.65 3.27 -14.67
N ARG A 87 2.44 3.47 -15.74
CA ARG A 87 3.58 2.60 -16.06
C ARG A 87 4.67 2.64 -14.98
N MET A 88 4.90 3.78 -14.34
CA MET A 88 5.88 3.89 -13.25
C MET A 88 5.37 3.29 -11.93
N LEU A 89 4.05 3.33 -11.70
CA LEU A 89 3.40 2.71 -10.54
C LEU A 89 3.15 1.21 -10.71
N LYS A 90 3.19 0.70 -11.94
CA LYS A 90 3.07 -0.73 -12.25
C LYS A 90 4.07 -1.53 -11.42
N GLY A 91 3.58 -2.54 -10.71
CA GLY A 91 4.41 -3.41 -9.89
C GLY A 91 4.77 -2.85 -8.50
N LYS A 92 4.21 -1.69 -8.10
CA LYS A 92 4.46 -1.08 -6.79
C LYS A 92 3.28 -1.17 -5.83
N ALA A 93 2.04 -1.23 -6.32
CA ALA A 93 0.86 -1.45 -5.50
C ALA A 93 -0.31 -1.87 -6.40
N ALA A 94 -1.40 -2.34 -5.79
CA ALA A 94 -2.63 -2.59 -6.51
C ALA A 94 -3.22 -1.25 -6.97
N ILE A 95 -3.58 -1.13 -8.26
CA ILE A 95 -4.12 0.12 -8.82
C ILE A 95 -5.61 -0.05 -9.10
N ILE A 96 -6.42 0.91 -8.64
CA ILE A 96 -7.83 1.04 -9.03
C ILE A 96 -7.98 2.37 -9.78
N PRO A 97 -8.27 2.35 -11.10
CA PRO A 97 -8.54 3.57 -11.85
C PRO A 97 -9.90 4.15 -11.46
N ILE A 98 -9.92 5.44 -11.13
CA ILE A 98 -11.12 6.19 -10.77
C ILE A 98 -11.39 7.21 -11.87
N LEU A 99 -12.52 7.08 -12.56
CA LEU A 99 -13.01 8.08 -13.49
C LEU A 99 -13.63 9.21 -12.66
N SER A 100 -12.88 10.29 -12.50
CA SER A 100 -13.25 11.41 -11.62
C SER A 100 -14.36 12.27 -12.22
N LYS A 101 -15.14 12.92 -11.36
CA LYS A 101 -16.23 13.85 -11.75
C LYS A 101 -17.16 13.21 -12.78
N ALA A 102 -17.60 11.98 -12.52
CA ALA A 102 -18.39 11.22 -13.49
C ALA A 102 -19.74 11.88 -13.86
N ASP A 103 -20.22 12.80 -13.01
CA ASP A 103 -21.37 13.67 -13.24
C ASP A 103 -21.20 14.66 -14.40
N THR A 104 -19.99 14.79 -14.96
CA THR A 104 -19.72 15.59 -16.16
C THR A 104 -20.01 14.84 -17.46
N MET A 105 -20.23 13.53 -17.41
CA MET A 105 -20.47 12.67 -18.56
C MET A 105 -21.87 12.07 -18.47
N THR A 106 -22.50 11.88 -19.63
CA THR A 106 -23.71 11.06 -19.72
C THR A 106 -23.39 9.58 -19.46
N THR A 107 -24.40 8.77 -19.19
CA THR A 107 -24.23 7.31 -18.97
C THR A 107 -23.62 6.61 -20.19
N ASP A 108 -23.96 7.04 -21.40
CA ASP A 108 -23.40 6.50 -22.64
C ASP A 108 -21.94 6.93 -22.86
N GLU A 109 -21.63 8.22 -22.65
CA GLU A 109 -20.25 8.71 -22.71
C GLU A 109 -19.37 8.00 -21.68
N LEU A 110 -19.86 7.84 -20.46
CA LEU A 110 -19.14 7.15 -19.39
C LEU A 110 -18.87 5.68 -19.75
N ARG A 111 -19.84 5.00 -20.37
CA ARG A 111 -19.69 3.62 -20.84
C ARG A 111 -18.60 3.50 -21.91
N VAL A 112 -18.59 4.42 -22.88
CA VAL A 112 -17.56 4.48 -23.92
C VAL A 112 -16.19 4.78 -23.30
N PHE A 113 -16.11 5.79 -22.44
CA PHE A 113 -14.88 6.21 -21.80
C PHE A 113 -14.28 5.12 -20.90
N ARG A 114 -15.11 4.42 -20.12
CA ARG A 114 -14.69 3.25 -19.33
C ARG A 114 -14.02 2.19 -20.20
N ARG A 115 -14.63 1.86 -21.34
CA ARG A 115 -14.08 0.86 -22.29
C ARG A 115 -12.77 1.34 -22.90
N GLU A 116 -12.69 2.61 -23.28
CA GLU A 116 -11.47 3.22 -23.80
C GLU A 116 -10.33 3.11 -22.79
N VAL A 117 -10.56 3.53 -21.54
CA VAL A 117 -9.57 3.45 -20.45
C VAL A 117 -9.12 2.00 -20.23
N SER A 118 -10.06 1.06 -20.07
CA SER A 118 -9.70 -0.36 -19.86
C SER A 118 -8.87 -0.93 -21.01
N THR A 119 -9.20 -0.58 -22.25
CA THR A 119 -8.48 -1.04 -23.44
C THR A 119 -7.06 -0.48 -23.46
N ARG A 120 -6.91 0.83 -23.25
CA ARG A 120 -5.61 1.52 -23.25
C ARG A 120 -4.69 1.03 -22.13
N LEU A 121 -5.22 0.76 -20.94
CA LEU A 121 -4.44 0.19 -19.84
C LEU A 121 -3.94 -1.22 -20.16
N ARG A 122 -4.80 -2.05 -20.76
CA ARG A 122 -4.45 -3.42 -21.18
C ARG A 122 -3.39 -3.43 -22.28
N GLU A 123 -3.48 -2.57 -23.27
CA GLU A 123 -2.48 -2.42 -24.34
C GLU A 123 -1.09 -2.05 -23.79
N GLN A 124 -1.04 -1.30 -22.69
CA GLN A 124 0.20 -0.94 -22.01
C GLN A 124 0.65 -2.00 -20.99
N GLY A 125 -0.08 -3.11 -20.87
CA GLY A 125 0.16 -4.16 -19.90
C GLY A 125 0.09 -3.67 -18.45
N ILE A 126 -0.73 -2.66 -18.16
CA ILE A 126 -0.96 -2.17 -16.81
C ILE A 126 -2.08 -3.01 -16.20
N GLU A 127 -1.73 -3.86 -15.24
CA GLU A 127 -2.69 -4.68 -14.51
C GLU A 127 -3.40 -3.85 -13.45
N THR A 128 -4.73 -3.81 -13.52
CA THR A 128 -5.58 -3.11 -12.56
C THR A 128 -6.26 -4.11 -11.63
N PHE A 129 -6.43 -3.74 -10.36
CA PHE A 129 -7.07 -4.58 -9.37
C PHE A 129 -8.58 -4.76 -9.61
N ARG A 130 -9.22 -3.72 -10.14
CA ARG A 130 -10.61 -3.70 -10.61
C ARG A 130 -10.71 -2.84 -11.87
N GLU A 131 -11.78 -3.03 -12.61
CA GLU A 131 -12.13 -2.18 -13.76
C GLU A 131 -12.33 -0.72 -13.33
N PRO A 132 -12.18 0.26 -14.24
CA PRO A 132 -12.32 1.68 -13.92
C PRO A 132 -13.69 2.00 -13.31
N MET A 133 -13.69 2.61 -12.13
CA MET A 133 -14.89 2.97 -11.38
C MET A 133 -15.22 4.45 -11.56
N ALA A 134 -16.48 4.75 -11.83
CA ALA A 134 -16.95 6.11 -12.02
C ALA A 134 -17.40 6.71 -10.69
N ILE A 135 -16.76 7.80 -10.25
CA ILE A 135 -17.00 8.34 -8.90
C ILE A 135 -17.44 9.79 -8.96
N ILE A 136 -18.48 10.05 -8.18
CA ILE A 136 -18.97 11.38 -7.85
C ILE A 136 -18.80 11.51 -6.34
N ALA A 137 -17.97 12.45 -5.91
CA ALA A 137 -17.71 12.70 -4.50
C ALA A 137 -18.08 14.16 -4.17
N SER A 138 -18.74 14.33 -3.03
CA SER A 138 -19.11 15.63 -2.49
C SER A 138 -19.00 15.58 -0.97
N PRO A 139 -18.46 16.63 -0.31
CA PRO A 139 -18.52 16.75 1.13
C PRO A 139 -19.86 17.34 1.63
N TYR A 140 -20.73 17.81 0.72
CA TYR A 140 -21.94 18.55 1.06
C TYR A 140 -23.18 17.66 1.09
N VAL A 141 -24.09 17.97 2.03
CA VAL A 141 -25.42 17.38 2.11
C VAL A 141 -26.41 18.34 1.44
N VAL A 142 -27.19 17.81 0.51
CA VAL A 142 -28.15 18.53 -0.33
C VAL A 142 -29.51 17.84 -0.24
N LYS A 143 -30.60 18.58 -0.48
CA LYS A 143 -31.95 17.99 -0.52
C LYS A 143 -32.27 17.51 -1.92
N ASN A 144 -32.65 16.24 -2.06
CA ASN A 144 -33.11 15.72 -3.35
C ASN A 144 -34.54 16.22 -3.67
N ALA A 145 -35.03 15.88 -4.86
CA ALA A 145 -36.39 16.22 -5.30
C ALA A 145 -37.49 15.61 -4.39
N GLN A 146 -37.16 14.56 -3.64
CA GLN A 146 -38.03 13.90 -2.67
C GLN A 146 -37.97 14.53 -1.26
N GLY A 147 -37.14 15.56 -1.06
CA GLY A 147 -36.95 16.25 0.22
C GLY A 147 -36.00 15.56 1.19
N GLU A 148 -35.36 14.46 0.79
CA GLU A 148 -34.41 13.71 1.61
C GLU A 148 -33.03 14.37 1.58
N SER A 149 -32.35 14.39 2.72
CA SER A 149 -30.97 14.86 2.84
C SER A 149 -30.01 13.78 2.37
N VAL A 150 -29.35 14.03 1.24
CA VAL A 150 -28.41 13.10 0.60
C VAL A 150 -27.06 13.77 0.39
N ILE A 151 -25.97 12.99 0.40
CA ILE A 151 -24.65 13.49 0.05
C ILE A 151 -24.58 13.59 -1.48
N GLY A 152 -24.30 14.79 -1.98
CA GLY A 152 -24.39 15.04 -3.41
C GLY A 152 -23.93 16.42 -3.84
N ARG A 153 -24.00 16.66 -5.15
CA ARG A 153 -23.71 17.96 -5.78
C ARG A 153 -25.01 18.52 -6.33
N GLU A 154 -25.30 19.77 -6.00
CA GLU A 154 -26.46 20.50 -6.49
C GLU A 154 -26.08 21.30 -7.73
N TYR A 155 -26.91 21.19 -8.76
CA TYR A 155 -26.82 21.91 -10.03
C TYR A 155 -28.14 22.62 -10.30
N SER A 156 -28.12 23.63 -11.18
CA SER A 156 -29.34 24.36 -11.57
C SER A 156 -30.43 23.46 -12.17
N TRP A 157 -30.06 22.29 -12.71
CA TRP A 157 -30.96 21.32 -13.32
C TRP A 157 -31.25 20.09 -12.45
N GLY A 158 -30.71 20.00 -11.22
CA GLY A 158 -30.99 18.89 -10.33
C GLY A 158 -29.84 18.54 -9.39
N VAL A 159 -30.01 17.41 -8.69
CA VAL A 159 -29.06 16.94 -7.68
C VAL A 159 -28.43 15.63 -8.12
N SER A 160 -27.11 15.59 -8.15
CA SER A 160 -26.33 14.37 -8.37
C SER A 160 -25.99 13.72 -7.03
N GLN A 161 -26.48 12.51 -6.82
CA GLN A 161 -26.35 11.78 -5.56
C GLN A 161 -25.12 10.86 -5.59
N CYS A 162 -24.19 11.03 -4.65
CA CYS A 162 -22.94 10.27 -4.63
C CYS A 162 -23.15 8.76 -4.47
N GLU A 163 -24.06 8.34 -3.58
CA GLU A 163 -24.30 6.92 -3.28
C GLU A 163 -25.13 6.20 -4.36
N ARG A 164 -25.94 6.93 -5.15
CA ARG A 164 -26.85 6.34 -6.15
C ARG A 164 -26.29 6.42 -7.57
N ASP A 165 -25.76 7.56 -7.96
CA ASP A 165 -25.40 7.86 -9.35
C ASP A 165 -23.94 7.51 -9.66
N SER A 166 -23.20 6.95 -8.69
CA SER A 166 -21.79 6.60 -8.84
C SER A 166 -21.45 5.22 -8.31
N ASP A 167 -20.30 4.70 -8.71
CA ASP A 167 -19.76 3.41 -8.24
C ASP A 167 -19.16 3.50 -6.83
N LEU A 168 -19.37 4.59 -6.08
CA LEU A 168 -18.87 4.77 -4.73
C LEU A 168 -19.25 3.62 -3.77
N PRO A 169 -20.49 3.07 -3.79
CA PRO A 169 -20.81 1.90 -2.96
C PRO A 169 -20.00 0.65 -3.34
N ALA A 170 -19.69 0.48 -4.62
CA ALA A 170 -18.85 -0.62 -5.08
C ALA A 170 -17.39 -0.42 -4.64
N LEU A 171 -16.84 0.79 -4.78
CA LEU A 171 -15.49 1.10 -4.29
C LEU A 171 -15.38 0.85 -2.78
N ARG A 172 -16.35 1.34 -1.99
CA ARG A 172 -16.37 1.14 -0.54
C ARG A 172 -16.38 -0.34 -0.16
N ARG A 173 -17.20 -1.16 -0.84
CA ARG A 173 -17.22 -2.62 -0.63
C ARG A 173 -15.87 -3.25 -0.93
N VAL A 174 -15.23 -2.86 -2.03
CA VAL A 174 -13.91 -3.36 -2.40
C VAL A 174 -12.84 -2.97 -1.37
N LEU A 175 -12.84 -1.73 -0.89
CA LEU A 175 -11.80 -1.26 0.04
C LEU A 175 -11.97 -1.78 1.47
N ILE A 176 -13.21 -1.89 1.95
CA ILE A 176 -13.49 -2.12 3.37
C ILE A 176 -14.00 -3.54 3.63
N ALA A 177 -14.90 -4.05 2.81
CA ALA A 177 -15.62 -5.30 3.10
C ALA A 177 -14.96 -6.53 2.46
N GLU A 178 -14.78 -6.52 1.14
CA GLU A 178 -14.47 -7.74 0.37
C GLU A 178 -13.00 -7.82 -0.06
N GLY A 179 -12.40 -6.69 -0.47
CA GLY A 179 -11.10 -6.69 -1.14
C GLY A 179 -9.89 -6.57 -0.22
N LEU A 180 -10.05 -6.30 1.07
CA LEU A 180 -8.92 -6.01 1.97
C LEU A 180 -7.89 -7.15 2.03
N GLN A 181 -8.35 -8.39 2.17
CA GLN A 181 -7.43 -9.54 2.22
C GLN A 181 -6.65 -9.70 0.91
N GLU A 182 -7.30 -9.47 -0.22
CA GLU A 182 -6.70 -9.57 -1.54
C GLU A 182 -5.67 -8.44 -1.76
N LEU A 183 -6.00 -7.21 -1.36
CA LEU A 183 -5.10 -6.06 -1.39
C LEU A 183 -3.85 -6.30 -0.52
N GLN A 184 -4.02 -6.82 0.69
CA GLN A 184 -2.88 -7.13 1.58
C GLN A 184 -1.99 -8.27 1.04
N ARG A 185 -2.58 -9.26 0.34
CA ARG A 185 -1.81 -10.29 -0.38
C ARG A 185 -1.04 -9.67 -1.54
N SER A 186 -1.66 -8.77 -2.30
CA SER A 186 -1.04 -8.04 -3.41
C SER A 186 0.14 -7.18 -2.92
N ARG A 187 -0.06 -6.40 -1.84
CA ARG A 187 0.99 -5.63 -1.17
C ARG A 187 2.21 -6.50 -0.82
N ARG A 188 1.98 -7.66 -0.19
CA ARG A 188 3.05 -8.61 0.15
C ARG A 188 3.84 -9.06 -1.07
N ARG A 189 3.15 -9.41 -2.17
CA ARG A 189 3.80 -9.80 -3.43
C ARG A 189 4.68 -8.68 -4.00
N TYR A 190 4.20 -7.44 -4.01
CA TYR A 190 4.97 -6.30 -4.49
C TYR A 190 6.19 -6.01 -3.62
N TYR A 191 6.03 -6.06 -2.30
CA TYR A 191 7.13 -5.92 -1.36
C TYR A 191 8.18 -7.04 -1.53
N GLU A 192 7.76 -8.29 -1.66
CA GLU A 192 8.66 -9.43 -1.88
C GLU A 192 9.44 -9.30 -3.19
N ALA A 193 8.79 -8.86 -4.28
CA ALA A 193 9.45 -8.60 -5.55
C ALA A 193 10.50 -7.48 -5.44
N PHE A 194 10.16 -6.38 -4.76
CA PHE A 194 11.08 -5.28 -4.47
C PHE A 194 12.28 -5.76 -3.65
N ARG A 195 12.02 -6.48 -2.55
CA ARG A 195 13.04 -7.03 -1.64
C ARG A 195 13.97 -7.98 -2.38
N ALA A 196 13.43 -8.89 -3.20
CA ALA A 196 14.24 -9.82 -4.00
C ALA A 196 15.17 -9.09 -4.97
N LYS A 197 14.69 -8.02 -5.60
CA LYS A 197 15.49 -7.15 -6.47
C LYS A 197 16.62 -6.47 -5.68
N LYS A 198 16.31 -5.81 -4.56
CA LYS A 198 17.30 -5.10 -3.73
C LYS A 198 18.36 -6.05 -3.14
N MET A 199 17.95 -7.24 -2.69
CA MET A 199 18.87 -8.27 -2.20
C MET A 199 19.83 -8.76 -3.29
N ARG A 200 19.36 -8.89 -4.53
CA ARG A 200 20.20 -9.27 -5.68
C ARG A 200 21.23 -8.19 -5.99
N GLU A 201 20.82 -6.92 -5.97
CA GLU A 201 21.71 -5.77 -6.17
C GLU A 201 22.80 -5.70 -5.08
N MET A 202 22.42 -5.87 -3.80
CA MET A 202 23.41 -5.92 -2.72
C MET A 202 24.39 -7.09 -2.88
N ARG A 203 23.91 -8.29 -3.26
CA ARG A 203 24.79 -9.45 -3.52
C ARG A 203 25.75 -9.19 -4.68
N GLY A 204 25.33 -8.49 -5.73
CA GLY A 204 26.17 -8.15 -6.88
C GLY A 204 27.27 -7.12 -6.55
N ASN A 205 27.02 -6.24 -5.58
CA ASN A 205 27.97 -5.19 -5.18
C ASN A 205 28.97 -5.62 -4.09
N LEU A 206 28.76 -6.76 -3.40
CA LEU A 206 29.77 -7.29 -2.50
C LEU A 206 30.82 -8.11 -3.27
N PRO A 207 32.12 -7.76 -3.23
CA PRO A 207 33.16 -8.62 -3.77
C PRO A 207 33.09 -9.98 -3.06
N SER A 208 33.15 -11.08 -3.81
CA SER A 208 32.92 -12.46 -3.36
C SER A 208 33.74 -12.88 -2.12
N ARG A 209 34.80 -12.15 -1.79
CA ARG A 209 35.66 -12.35 -0.61
C ARG A 209 35.05 -11.85 0.71
N MET A 210 34.16 -10.86 0.69
CA MET A 210 33.55 -10.31 1.91
C MET A 210 32.39 -11.16 2.45
N PHE A 211 31.67 -11.88 1.58
CA PHE A 211 30.54 -12.72 2.02
C PHE A 211 30.99 -13.90 2.87
N GLY A 212 32.13 -14.51 2.52
CA GLY A 212 32.75 -15.56 3.33
C GLY A 212 33.25 -15.06 4.69
N PHE A 213 33.69 -13.80 4.77
CA PHE A 213 34.13 -13.18 6.03
C PHE A 213 32.95 -12.84 6.94
N ALA A 214 31.92 -12.15 6.41
CA ALA A 214 30.74 -11.76 7.17
C ALA A 214 29.91 -12.96 7.66
N LEU A 215 29.80 -14.02 6.83
CA LEU A 215 29.10 -15.25 7.25
C LEU A 215 29.88 -16.00 8.33
N ARG A 216 31.22 -16.03 8.25
CA ARG A 216 32.08 -16.67 9.27
C ARG A 216 32.06 -15.91 10.60
N THR A 217 32.12 -14.59 10.57
CA THR A 217 32.03 -13.79 11.80
C THR A 217 30.65 -13.89 12.43
N ALA A 218 29.57 -13.86 11.64
CA ALA A 218 28.21 -14.04 12.14
C ALA A 218 27.98 -15.45 12.73
N LEU A 219 28.55 -16.50 12.13
CA LEU A 219 28.49 -17.85 12.70
C LEU A 219 29.29 -17.93 14.00
N GLN A 220 30.49 -17.34 14.04
CA GLN A 220 31.34 -17.33 15.23
C GLN A 220 30.68 -16.59 16.40
N THR A 221 30.05 -15.44 16.17
CA THR A 221 29.36 -14.70 17.22
C THR A 221 28.13 -15.44 17.73
N LEU A 222 27.38 -16.13 16.87
CA LEU A 222 26.26 -17.00 17.26
C LEU A 222 26.72 -18.19 18.11
N VAL A 223 27.80 -18.86 17.70
CA VAL A 223 28.37 -19.99 18.45
C VAL A 223 28.90 -19.53 19.82
N LEU A 224 29.60 -18.39 19.87
CA LEU A 224 30.06 -17.78 21.13
C LEU A 224 28.89 -17.40 22.03
N ALA A 225 27.85 -16.76 21.50
CA ALA A 225 26.66 -16.40 22.26
C ALA A 225 25.94 -17.63 22.83
N GLY A 226 25.82 -18.70 22.03
CA GLY A 226 25.26 -19.98 22.48
C GLY A 226 26.11 -20.66 23.56
N ALA A 227 27.44 -20.63 23.43
CA ALA A 227 28.35 -21.17 24.44
C ALA A 227 28.30 -20.38 25.75
N VAL A 228 28.24 -19.04 25.68
CA VAL A 228 28.09 -18.17 26.86
C VAL A 228 26.74 -18.42 27.55
N TYR A 229 25.66 -18.58 26.78
CA TYR A 229 24.34 -18.91 27.33
C TYR A 229 24.32 -20.27 28.02
N ALA A 230 24.97 -21.29 27.43
CA ALA A 230 25.10 -22.62 28.03
C ALA A 230 25.94 -22.60 29.31
N LEU A 231 27.02 -21.80 29.36
CA LEU A 231 27.83 -21.61 30.57
C LEU A 231 27.06 -20.90 31.68
N HIS A 232 26.22 -19.91 31.33
CA HIS A 232 25.39 -19.21 32.30
C HIS A 232 24.34 -20.13 32.94
N GLN A 233 23.64 -20.92 32.12
CA GLN A 233 22.70 -21.96 32.58
C GLN A 233 23.40 -23.06 33.41
N GLY A 234 24.64 -23.41 33.05
CA GLY A 234 25.46 -24.34 33.83
C GLY A 234 25.81 -23.80 35.21
N ALA A 235 26.22 -22.53 35.31
CA ALA A 235 26.58 -21.88 36.56
C ALA A 235 25.39 -21.71 37.53
N GLU A 236 24.18 -21.42 37.00
CA GLU A 236 22.96 -21.37 37.82
C GLU A 236 22.59 -22.75 38.38
N ARG A 237 22.81 -23.83 37.62
CA ARG A 237 22.60 -25.20 38.10
C ARG A 237 23.57 -25.55 39.22
N THR A 238 24.85 -25.21 39.11
CA THR A 238 25.85 -25.51 40.16
C THR A 238 25.56 -24.77 41.47
N GLY A 239 25.13 -23.50 41.40
CA GLY A 239 24.74 -22.71 42.59
C GLY A 239 23.46 -23.19 43.27
N LEU A 240 22.57 -23.88 42.55
CA LEU A 240 21.39 -24.54 43.11
C LEU A 240 21.73 -25.82 43.88
N TYR A 241 22.75 -26.58 43.44
CA TYR A 241 23.24 -27.76 44.17
C TYR A 241 23.98 -27.38 45.46
N GLU A 242 24.81 -26.33 45.46
CA GLU A 242 25.47 -25.83 46.67
C GLU A 242 24.48 -25.34 47.73
N LYS A 243 23.37 -24.69 47.31
CA LYS A 243 22.30 -24.27 48.22
C LYS A 243 21.48 -25.43 48.78
N LEU A 244 21.38 -26.54 48.06
CA LEU A 244 20.70 -27.75 48.54
C LEU A 244 21.55 -28.55 49.53
N ASP A 245 22.89 -28.55 49.38
CA ASP A 245 23.80 -29.20 50.34
C ASP A 245 23.91 -28.45 51.68
N GLN A 246 23.65 -27.13 51.70
CA GLN A 246 23.55 -26.35 52.95
C GLN A 246 22.23 -26.54 53.72
N LEU A 247 21.25 -27.26 53.14
CA LEU A 247 19.93 -27.52 53.73
C LEU A 247 19.76 -28.97 54.24
N ARG A 248 20.84 -29.76 54.31
CA ARG A 248 20.90 -31.08 54.96
C ARG A 248 21.71 -31.01 56.24
#